data_AF-A0A8K0CH30-F1
#
_entry.id   AF-A0A8K0CH30-F1
#
_cell.length_a   1.000
_cell.length_b   1.000
_cell.length_c   1.000
_cell.angle_alpha   90.00
_cell.angle_beta   90.00
_cell.angle_gamma   90.00
#
_symmetry.space_group_name_H-M   'P 1'
#
loop_
_entity.id
_entity.type
_entity.pdbx_description
1 polymer ?
#
loop_
_entity_poly.entity_id
_entity_poly.type
_entity_poly.pdbx_seq_one_letter_code
_entity_poly.pdbx_strand_id
1 'polypeptide(L)'
;MELTPITPLFSLHCFPFNKTENILENARFTNRNLNFAFLTYLLLLLIVFVKASNVHRKYEASIIFSCSLLISLIAFPLLLGLAFVFTLYRQIIGLILKIKLKDNFGGLLHGTDSVWAIEDQSKSIVNILMLIESDYDSEKFYYHIKHSLQEIIFESSLCLPKLSATFHQAFGYFYLRKNNITIDNCVKPIKINSDEKAKLMIQLSTRCNLSLPKGHSAFWEILVGDNKVKWRDHKKFYPVIFRVHHSLTDGISLLGILTNLFSNSSSSHKDYVKQELGIRGKLKMCARNLYAILSAPVVIFLQMSRSPDCNKLHGPMLSDQKILAVKVENKPFSIGIIKKIKKNLVDDGFTFSDILLTAVSAGFREYFEKNSLSKPKSLTAVVLSYPRDCVNSTNLTLKNQFSLAMMNLPLDKCTKSYYRDTLWMVNKEARRLKGSNDYQ
;
A
#
# COMPACT_ATOMS: atom_id res chain seq x y z
N MET A 1 -66.95 -27.45 6.04
CA MET A 1 -65.65 -27.41 6.76
C MET A 1 -64.87 -26.22 6.20
N GLU A 2 -65.36 -25.01 6.45
CA GLU A 2 -65.00 -24.18 7.63
C GLU A 2 -63.51 -23.85 7.67
N LEU A 3 -63.18 -22.85 6.85
CA LEU A 3 -62.01 -21.99 6.99
C LEU A 3 -62.33 -20.99 8.12
N THR A 4 -61.67 -21.13 9.26
CA THR A 4 -61.63 -20.11 10.30
C THR A 4 -60.40 -19.20 10.11
N PRO A 5 -60.59 -17.86 10.03
CA PRO A 5 -59.52 -16.91 9.78
C PRO A 5 -58.84 -16.49 11.08
N ILE A 6 -57.51 -16.41 11.04
CA ILE A 6 -56.70 -15.83 12.10
C ILE A 6 -56.81 -14.31 12.02
N THR A 7 -57.32 -13.72 13.10
CA THR A 7 -57.44 -12.30 13.37
C THR A 7 -56.06 -11.60 13.43
N PRO A 8 -55.90 -10.41 12.81
CA PRO A 8 -54.73 -9.58 13.01
C PRO A 8 -54.92 -8.66 14.23
N LEU A 9 -54.05 -8.82 15.22
CA LEU A 9 -53.90 -7.92 16.35
C LEU A 9 -52.87 -6.84 15.98
N PHE A 10 -53.31 -5.76 15.35
CA PHE A 10 -52.60 -4.48 15.40
C PHE A 10 -53.62 -3.35 15.37
N SER A 11 -53.76 -2.69 16.53
CA SER A 11 -54.51 -1.46 16.68
C SER A 11 -53.84 -0.35 15.88
N LEU A 12 -54.60 0.26 14.96
CA LEU A 12 -54.28 1.56 14.40
C LEU A 12 -54.44 2.61 15.51
N HIS A 13 -53.32 3.05 16.10
CA HIS A 13 -53.26 4.38 16.67
C HIS A 13 -53.00 5.38 15.55
N CYS A 14 -53.99 6.24 15.30
CA CYS A 14 -53.87 7.44 14.49
C CYS A 14 -52.68 8.29 14.99
N PHE A 15 -51.62 8.38 14.19
CA PHE A 15 -50.59 9.39 14.35
C PHE A 15 -51.06 10.69 13.67
N PRO A 16 -50.90 11.86 14.30
CA PRO A 16 -51.32 13.12 13.70
C PRO A 16 -50.43 13.47 12.50
N PHE A 17 -51.10 13.88 11.43
CA PHE A 17 -50.55 14.57 10.27
C PHE A 17 -49.79 15.83 10.73
N ASN A 18 -48.47 15.73 10.88
CA ASN A 18 -47.59 16.91 11.04
C ASN A 18 -46.17 16.68 10.50
N LYS A 19 -45.98 15.70 9.61
CA LYS A 19 -44.65 15.27 9.12
C LYS A 19 -44.26 15.87 7.76
N THR A 20 -45.16 16.58 7.08
CA THR A 20 -44.89 17.16 5.75
C THR A 20 -44.07 18.45 5.81
N GLU A 21 -44.23 19.29 6.84
CA GLU A 21 -43.42 20.52 6.98
C GLU A 21 -41.97 20.23 7.39
N ASN A 22 -41.73 19.24 8.26
CA ASN A 22 -40.39 18.84 8.69
C ASN A 22 -39.55 18.15 7.59
N ILE A 23 -40.21 17.55 6.59
CA ILE A 23 -39.54 16.97 5.42
C ILE A 23 -39.20 18.08 4.40
N LEU A 24 -40.07 19.07 4.23
CA LEU A 24 -39.81 20.24 3.38
C LEU A 24 -38.75 21.18 3.97
N GLU A 25 -38.71 21.36 5.30
CA GLU A 25 -37.63 22.12 5.95
C GLU A 25 -36.30 21.38 5.91
N ASN A 26 -36.26 20.07 6.14
CA ASN A 26 -35.04 19.29 5.98
C ASN A 26 -34.55 19.28 4.52
N ALA A 27 -35.45 19.21 3.54
CA ALA A 27 -35.12 19.32 2.12
C ALA A 27 -34.62 20.72 1.75
N ARG A 28 -35.22 21.80 2.28
CA ARG A 28 -34.74 23.18 2.09
C ARG A 28 -33.39 23.42 2.77
N PHE A 29 -33.14 22.79 3.92
CA PHE A 29 -31.86 22.85 4.63
C PHE A 29 -30.76 22.08 3.88
N THR A 30 -31.07 20.90 3.33
CA THR A 30 -30.14 20.17 2.44
C THR A 30 -29.87 20.94 1.15
N ASN A 31 -30.88 21.57 0.54
CA ASN A 31 -30.73 22.32 -0.70
C ASN A 31 -29.94 23.64 -0.50
N ARG A 32 -30.11 24.32 0.64
CA ARG A 32 -29.26 25.46 1.03
C ARG A 32 -27.80 25.05 1.25
N ASN A 33 -27.55 23.90 1.89
CA ASN A 33 -26.19 23.37 2.07
C ASN A 33 -25.56 22.91 0.75
N LEU A 34 -26.37 22.38 -0.18
CA LEU A 34 -25.91 21.99 -1.51
C LEU A 34 -25.55 23.21 -2.37
N ASN A 35 -26.39 24.25 -2.35
CA ASN A 35 -26.12 25.51 -3.04
C ASN A 35 -24.92 26.24 -2.45
N PHE A 36 -24.75 26.22 -1.13
CA PHE A 36 -23.57 26.78 -0.47
C PHE A 36 -22.31 25.98 -0.81
N ALA A 37 -22.37 24.65 -0.84
CA ALA A 37 -21.27 23.80 -1.27
C ALA A 37 -20.91 24.02 -2.75
N PHE A 38 -21.91 24.20 -3.61
CA PHE A 38 -21.72 24.50 -5.03
C PHE A 38 -21.12 25.89 -5.25
N LEU A 39 -21.60 26.92 -4.55
CA LEU A 39 -21.05 28.28 -4.62
C LEU A 39 -19.62 28.33 -4.07
N THR A 40 -19.36 27.60 -2.98
CA THR A 40 -18.01 27.45 -2.40
C THR A 40 -17.08 26.72 -3.37
N TYR A 41 -17.58 25.67 -4.05
CA TYR A 41 -16.85 24.97 -5.10
C TYR A 41 -16.51 25.88 -6.29
N LEU A 42 -17.47 26.68 -6.74
CA LEU A 42 -17.30 27.61 -7.86
C LEU A 42 -16.32 28.75 -7.53
N LEU A 43 -16.39 29.29 -6.30
CA LEU A 43 -15.46 30.29 -5.79
C LEU A 43 -14.03 29.71 -5.66
N LEU A 44 -13.90 28.47 -5.18
CA LEU A 44 -12.60 27.80 -5.07
C LEU A 44 -12.01 27.45 -6.45
N LEU A 45 -12.83 27.04 -7.41
CA LEU A 45 -12.43 26.90 -8.81
C LEU A 45 -11.89 28.22 -9.38
N LEU A 46 -12.56 29.33 -9.11
CA LEU A 46 -12.13 30.66 -9.54
C LEU A 46 -10.78 31.05 -8.92
N ILE A 47 -10.59 30.79 -7.61
CA ILE A 47 -9.33 31.07 -6.91
C ILE A 47 -8.19 30.20 -7.45
N VAL A 48 -8.45 28.91 -7.71
CA VAL A 48 -7.47 27.99 -8.30
C VAL A 48 -7.14 28.43 -9.72
N PHE A 49 -8.12 28.88 -10.51
CA PHE A 49 -7.93 29.42 -11.85
C PHE A 49 -7.03 30.67 -11.85
N VAL A 50 -7.36 31.66 -11.02
CA VAL A 50 -6.57 32.91 -10.89
C VAL A 50 -5.14 32.64 -10.38
N LYS A 51 -4.98 31.69 -9.45
CA LYS A 51 -3.66 31.35 -8.90
C LYS A 51 -2.81 30.54 -9.89
N ALA A 52 -3.42 29.65 -10.66
CA ALA A 52 -2.75 28.88 -11.70
C ALA A 52 -2.38 29.74 -12.93
N SER A 53 -3.28 30.65 -13.34
CA SER A 53 -3.00 31.61 -14.42
C SER A 53 -1.85 32.56 -14.08
N ASN A 54 -1.71 32.93 -12.79
CA ASN A 54 -0.61 33.77 -12.32
C ASN A 54 0.74 33.03 -12.19
N VAL A 55 0.74 31.70 -12.06
CA VAL A 55 1.96 30.89 -11.91
C VAL A 55 2.54 30.44 -13.26
N HIS A 56 1.71 30.30 -14.30
CA HIS A 56 2.16 29.85 -15.63
C HIS A 56 2.27 31.00 -16.65
N ARG A 57 3.43 31.67 -16.68
CA ARG A 57 3.80 32.73 -17.65
C ARG A 57 3.89 32.30 -19.13
N LYS A 58 3.52 31.07 -19.51
CA LYS A 58 3.51 30.60 -20.91
C LYS A 58 2.08 30.36 -21.37
N TYR A 59 1.65 31.06 -22.42
CA TYR A 59 0.30 31.02 -22.99
C TYR A 59 -0.23 29.58 -23.23
N GLU A 60 0.62 28.67 -23.71
CA GLU A 60 0.24 27.27 -23.96
C GLU A 60 -0.21 26.53 -22.69
N ALA A 61 0.44 26.78 -21.56
CA ALA A 61 0.08 26.15 -20.29
C ALA A 61 -1.25 26.70 -19.74
N SER A 62 -1.56 27.97 -20.00
CA SER A 62 -2.82 28.61 -19.62
C SER A 62 -4.01 28.03 -20.38
N ILE A 63 -3.84 27.75 -21.68
CA ILE A 63 -4.88 27.12 -22.52
C ILE A 63 -5.15 25.69 -22.05
N ILE A 64 -4.10 24.88 -21.89
CA ILE A 64 -4.24 23.49 -21.41
C ILE A 64 -4.95 23.46 -20.05
N PHE A 65 -4.61 24.37 -19.15
CA PHE A 65 -5.23 24.49 -17.84
C PHE A 65 -6.70 24.94 -17.92
N SER A 66 -7.03 25.87 -18.81
CA SER A 66 -8.42 26.34 -18.99
C SER A 66 -9.31 25.23 -19.58
N CYS A 67 -8.79 24.51 -20.58
CA CYS A 67 -9.46 23.35 -21.16
C CYS A 67 -9.65 22.24 -20.12
N SER A 68 -8.64 21.98 -19.29
CA SER A 68 -8.78 20.96 -18.25
C SER A 68 -9.79 21.34 -17.17
N LEU A 69 -9.85 22.62 -16.79
CA LEU A 69 -10.86 23.12 -15.86
C LEU A 69 -12.28 22.90 -16.39
N LEU A 70 -12.50 23.20 -17.68
CA LEU A 70 -13.78 23.00 -18.35
C LEU A 70 -14.17 21.52 -18.39
N ILE A 71 -13.23 20.65 -18.74
CA ILE A 71 -13.43 19.19 -18.73
C ILE A 71 -13.75 18.72 -17.31
N SER A 72 -13.02 19.17 -16.30
CA SER A 72 -13.27 18.83 -14.89
C SER A 72 -14.64 19.31 -14.43
N LEU A 73 -15.12 20.49 -14.86
CA LEU A 73 -16.45 21.01 -14.54
C LEU A 73 -17.58 20.10 -15.08
N ILE A 74 -17.43 19.58 -16.29
CA ILE A 74 -18.39 18.67 -16.91
C ILE A 74 -18.28 17.26 -16.32
N ALA A 75 -17.06 16.78 -16.12
CA ALA A 75 -16.79 15.44 -15.60
C ALA A 75 -17.18 15.31 -14.11
N PHE A 76 -17.09 16.37 -13.33
CA PHE A 76 -17.30 16.31 -11.88
C PHE A 76 -18.71 15.85 -11.47
N PRO A 77 -19.83 16.42 -11.98
CA PRO A 77 -21.17 15.91 -11.69
C PRO A 77 -21.36 14.44 -12.08
N LEU A 78 -20.79 14.03 -13.22
CA LEU A 78 -20.85 12.64 -13.68
C LEU A 78 -20.09 11.72 -12.73
N LEU A 79 -18.85 12.07 -12.37
CA LEU A 79 -18.03 11.31 -11.42
C LEU A 79 -18.67 11.26 -10.03
N LEU A 80 -19.34 12.34 -9.60
CA LEU A 80 -20.06 12.39 -8.33
C LEU A 80 -21.29 11.46 -8.36
N GLY A 81 -22.05 11.45 -9.46
CA GLY A 81 -23.17 10.53 -9.65
C GLY A 81 -22.71 9.07 -9.63
N LEU A 82 -21.63 8.74 -10.35
CA LEU A 82 -21.03 7.41 -10.33
C LEU A 82 -20.53 7.03 -8.93
N ALA A 83 -19.85 7.94 -8.24
CA ALA A 83 -19.38 7.72 -6.87
C ALA A 83 -20.53 7.48 -5.89
N PHE A 84 -21.65 8.20 -6.04
CA PHE A 84 -22.86 7.97 -5.25
C PHE A 84 -23.43 6.57 -5.50
N VAL A 85 -23.59 6.17 -6.77
CA VAL A 85 -24.09 4.83 -7.13
C VAL A 85 -23.18 3.73 -6.57
N PHE A 86 -21.87 3.83 -6.75
CA PHE A 86 -20.93 2.85 -6.21
C PHE A 86 -20.89 2.82 -4.69
N THR A 87 -21.06 3.98 -4.04
CA THR A 87 -21.15 4.05 -2.58
C THR A 87 -22.41 3.35 -2.09
N LEU A 88 -23.56 3.64 -2.70
CA LEU A 88 -24.82 3.00 -2.36
C LEU A 88 -24.76 1.49 -2.55
N TYR A 89 -24.22 1.04 -3.69
CA TYR A 89 -24.01 -0.37 -3.98
C TYR A 89 -23.11 -1.02 -2.92
N ARG A 90 -21.98 -0.40 -2.57
CA ARG A 90 -21.08 -0.88 -1.51
C ARG A 90 -21.78 -1.02 -0.15
N GLN A 91 -22.64 -0.07 0.22
CA GLN A 91 -23.42 -0.14 1.48
C GLN A 91 -24.43 -1.29 1.45
N ILE A 92 -25.13 -1.48 0.33
CA ILE A 92 -26.08 -2.58 0.13
C ILE A 92 -25.35 -3.93 0.28
N ILE A 93 -24.23 -4.12 -0.41
CA ILE A 93 -23.44 -5.36 -0.29
C ILE A 93 -22.94 -5.57 1.14
N GLY A 94 -22.47 -4.50 1.80
CA GLY A 94 -22.08 -4.56 3.21
C GLY A 94 -23.22 -5.04 4.13
N LEU A 95 -24.44 -4.55 3.91
CA LEU A 95 -25.63 -4.97 4.65
C LEU A 95 -25.99 -6.44 4.39
N ILE A 96 -26.02 -6.85 3.11
CA ILE A 96 -26.31 -8.25 2.72
C ILE A 96 -25.31 -9.20 3.38
N LEU A 97 -24.02 -8.90 3.33
CA LEU A 97 -22.98 -9.72 3.95
C LEU A 97 -23.08 -9.74 5.47
N LYS A 98 -23.40 -8.60 6.10
CA LYS A 98 -23.64 -8.52 7.54
C LYS A 98 -24.81 -9.39 7.98
N ILE A 99 -25.92 -9.38 7.22
CA ILE A 99 -27.09 -10.24 7.51
C ILE A 99 -26.73 -11.72 7.33
N LYS A 100 -26.04 -12.07 6.24
CA LYS A 100 -25.69 -13.46 5.91
C LYS A 100 -24.68 -14.08 6.88
N LEU A 101 -23.69 -13.30 7.32
CA LEU A 101 -22.56 -13.79 8.12
C LEU A 101 -22.69 -13.48 9.61
N LYS A 102 -23.63 -12.61 10.00
CA LYS A 102 -23.88 -12.18 11.38
C LYS A 102 -22.58 -11.71 12.05
N ASP A 103 -22.25 -12.28 13.21
CA ASP A 103 -21.10 -11.90 14.03
C ASP A 103 -19.75 -12.25 13.38
N ASN A 104 -19.75 -13.17 12.41
CA ASN A 104 -18.55 -13.55 11.66
C ASN A 104 -18.15 -12.50 10.61
N PHE A 105 -18.99 -11.50 10.34
CA PHE A 105 -18.65 -10.45 9.37
C PHE A 105 -17.56 -9.52 9.91
N GLY A 106 -16.39 -9.54 9.26
CA GLY A 106 -15.23 -8.71 9.57
C GLY A 106 -15.20 -7.36 8.86
N GLY A 107 -16.22 -7.05 8.05
CA GLY A 107 -16.25 -5.85 7.21
C GLY A 107 -15.76 -6.10 5.79
N LEU A 108 -16.00 -5.12 4.91
CA LEU A 108 -15.42 -5.10 3.57
C LEU A 108 -13.94 -4.77 3.65
N LEU A 109 -13.13 -5.39 2.77
CA LEU A 109 -11.72 -5.08 2.67
C LEU A 109 -11.53 -3.62 2.22
N HIS A 110 -10.46 -2.97 2.71
CA HIS A 110 -10.18 -1.60 2.33
C HIS A 110 -9.78 -1.52 0.85
N GLY A 111 -10.05 -0.39 0.18
CA GLY A 111 -9.77 -0.23 -1.26
C GLY A 111 -8.30 -0.44 -1.59
N THR A 112 -7.40 0.17 -0.82
CA THR A 112 -5.94 0.03 -0.99
C THR A 112 -5.43 -1.40 -0.74
N ASP A 113 -6.15 -2.18 0.07
CA ASP A 113 -5.84 -3.58 0.32
C ASP A 113 -6.44 -4.50 -0.76
N SER A 114 -7.56 -4.11 -1.35
CA SER A 114 -8.31 -4.90 -2.32
C SER A 114 -7.62 -4.99 -3.68
N VAL A 115 -6.85 -3.98 -4.07
CA VAL A 115 -6.03 -4.02 -5.30
C VAL A 115 -5.08 -5.21 -5.28
N TRP A 116 -4.54 -5.53 -4.10
CA TRP A 116 -3.62 -6.66 -3.92
C TRP A 116 -4.31 -8.03 -3.83
N ALA A 117 -5.64 -8.06 -3.68
CA ALA A 117 -6.42 -9.30 -3.66
C ALA A 117 -6.82 -9.76 -5.07
N ILE A 118 -6.58 -8.92 -6.08
CA ILE A 118 -6.72 -9.27 -7.50
C ILE A 118 -5.40 -9.90 -7.93
N GLU A 119 -5.40 -11.21 -8.15
CA GLU A 119 -4.21 -12.00 -8.45
C GLU A 119 -4.38 -12.68 -9.82
N ASP A 120 -3.91 -12.03 -10.89
CA ASP A 120 -4.08 -12.57 -12.25
C ASP A 120 -2.91 -13.47 -12.69
N GLN A 121 -1.66 -13.02 -12.46
CA GLN A 121 -0.45 -13.73 -12.91
C GLN A 121 0.26 -14.44 -11.74
N SER A 122 0.46 -13.74 -10.63
CA SER A 122 1.12 -14.34 -9.47
C SER A 122 0.43 -13.93 -8.18
N LYS A 123 0.49 -14.82 -7.19
CA LYS A 123 -0.05 -14.55 -5.86
C LYS A 123 0.65 -13.35 -5.25
N SER A 124 -0.08 -12.43 -4.65
CA SER A 124 0.40 -11.23 -3.97
C SER A 124 1.00 -11.55 -2.59
N ILE A 125 1.87 -12.57 -2.53
CA ILE A 125 2.55 -12.99 -1.31
C ILE A 125 3.94 -12.35 -1.25
N VAL A 126 4.17 -11.57 -0.19
CA VAL A 126 5.48 -11.11 0.26
C VAL A 126 6.12 -12.24 1.06
N ASN A 127 7.32 -12.64 0.65
CA ASN A 127 8.09 -13.67 1.35
C ASN A 127 9.32 -13.03 1.99
N ILE A 128 9.50 -13.25 3.29
CA ILE A 128 10.61 -12.70 4.09
C ILE A 128 11.35 -13.89 4.71
N LEU A 129 12.64 -13.98 4.41
CA LEU A 129 13.54 -14.92 5.07
C LEU A 129 14.20 -14.21 6.26
N MET A 130 13.95 -14.72 7.45
CA MET A 130 14.66 -14.36 8.67
C MET A 130 15.63 -15.47 9.04
N LEU A 131 16.83 -15.09 9.45
CA LEU A 131 17.86 -16.00 9.92
C LEU A 131 18.13 -15.66 11.37
N ILE A 132 17.73 -16.56 12.27
CA ILE A 132 17.75 -16.31 13.70
C ILE A 132 18.84 -17.17 14.34
N GLU A 133 19.75 -16.50 15.06
CA GLU A 133 20.76 -17.15 15.91
C GLU A 133 20.08 -17.50 17.24
N SER A 134 20.16 -18.76 17.64
CA SER A 134 19.57 -19.23 18.89
C SER A 134 20.32 -20.46 19.39
N ASP A 135 20.49 -20.53 20.70
CA ASP A 135 21.09 -21.68 21.39
C ASP A 135 20.08 -22.80 21.67
N TYR A 136 18.79 -22.58 21.39
CA TYR A 136 17.77 -23.60 21.55
C TYR A 136 17.96 -24.76 20.56
N ASP A 137 17.58 -25.96 21.01
CA ASP A 137 17.29 -27.07 20.12
C ASP A 137 16.10 -26.73 19.19
N SER A 138 15.91 -27.52 18.14
CA SER A 138 14.95 -27.22 17.09
C SER A 138 13.50 -27.23 17.56
N GLU A 139 13.14 -28.17 18.43
CA GLU A 139 11.79 -28.28 18.98
C GLU A 139 11.47 -27.10 19.90
N LYS A 140 12.37 -26.81 20.85
CA LYS A 140 12.25 -25.69 21.77
C LYS A 140 12.23 -24.36 21.02
N PHE A 141 13.05 -24.21 19.97
CA PHE A 141 13.01 -23.02 19.12
C PHE A 141 11.64 -22.86 18.42
N TYR A 142 11.10 -23.94 17.84
CA TYR A 142 9.77 -23.93 17.22
C TYR A 142 8.68 -23.56 18.22
N TYR A 143 8.66 -24.21 19.39
CA TYR A 143 7.67 -23.94 20.44
C TYR A 143 7.76 -22.51 20.95
N HIS A 144 8.98 -21.98 21.13
CA HIS A 144 9.18 -20.60 21.55
C HIS A 144 8.59 -19.61 20.54
N ILE A 145 8.92 -19.75 19.24
CA ILE A 145 8.36 -18.91 18.18
C ILE A 145 6.83 -19.00 18.14
N LYS A 146 6.29 -20.22 18.18
CA LYS A 146 4.84 -20.46 18.15
C LYS A 146 4.13 -19.81 19.34
N HIS A 147 4.67 -19.97 20.55
CA HIS A 147 4.11 -19.39 21.77
C HIS A 147 4.15 -17.86 21.73
N SER A 148 5.29 -17.25 21.38
CA SER A 148 5.40 -15.79 21.28
C SER A 148 4.40 -15.19 20.27
N LEU A 149 4.19 -15.87 19.14
CA LEU A 149 3.20 -15.45 18.15
C LEU A 149 1.76 -15.62 18.65
N GLN A 150 1.46 -16.70 19.35
CA GLN A 150 0.16 -16.94 19.95
C GLN A 150 -0.20 -15.83 20.93
N GLU A 151 0.73 -15.53 21.84
CA GLU A 151 0.59 -14.47 22.85
C GLU A 151 0.36 -13.11 22.18
N ILE A 152 1.19 -12.75 21.20
CA ILE A 152 1.12 -11.42 20.57
C ILE A 152 -0.10 -11.26 19.65
N ILE A 153 -0.46 -12.28 18.87
CA ILE A 153 -1.52 -12.16 17.84
C ILE A 153 -2.91 -12.36 18.44
N PHE A 154 -3.07 -13.34 19.34
CA PHE A 154 -4.38 -13.79 19.80
C PHE A 154 -4.71 -13.38 21.24
N GLU A 155 -3.70 -13.20 22.10
CA GLU A 155 -3.91 -13.00 23.54
C GLU A 155 -3.59 -11.57 23.99
N SER A 156 -2.73 -10.86 23.27
CA SER A 156 -2.34 -9.50 23.62
C SER A 156 -3.46 -8.47 23.42
N SER A 157 -3.40 -7.39 24.18
CA SER A 157 -4.27 -6.21 24.03
C SER A 157 -4.12 -5.52 22.66
N LEU A 158 -3.09 -5.87 21.88
CA LEU A 158 -2.88 -5.36 20.52
C LEU A 158 -3.93 -5.90 19.53
N CYS A 159 -4.62 -7.00 19.89
CA CYS A 159 -5.69 -7.70 19.14
C CYS A 159 -5.85 -7.22 17.70
N LEU A 160 -5.12 -7.86 16.79
CA LEU A 160 -5.08 -7.50 15.37
C LEU A 160 -6.11 -8.34 14.61
N PRO A 161 -7.37 -7.88 14.44
CA PRO A 161 -8.47 -8.77 14.04
C PRO A 161 -8.35 -9.29 12.61
N LYS A 162 -7.50 -8.64 11.80
CA LYS A 162 -7.20 -9.04 10.43
C LYS A 162 -6.26 -10.26 10.37
N LEU A 163 -5.44 -10.51 11.40
CA LEU A 163 -4.56 -11.68 11.47
C LEU A 163 -5.33 -12.97 11.82
N SER A 164 -6.44 -12.86 12.56
CA SER A 164 -7.33 -13.98 12.86
C SER A 164 -8.42 -14.21 11.79
N ALA A 165 -8.48 -13.32 10.79
CA ALA A 165 -9.49 -13.35 9.74
C ALA A 165 -9.04 -14.10 8.48
N THR A 166 -10.03 -14.52 7.70
CA THR A 166 -9.85 -14.96 6.31
C THR A 166 -10.51 -13.98 5.36
N PHE A 167 -9.96 -13.79 4.16
CA PHE A 167 -10.59 -12.97 3.13
C PHE A 167 -11.32 -13.81 2.09
N HIS A 168 -12.44 -13.28 1.60
CA HIS A 168 -13.36 -13.94 0.68
C HIS A 168 -13.88 -12.93 -0.33
N GLN A 169 -14.39 -13.40 -1.47
CA GLN A 169 -14.97 -12.56 -2.51
C GLN A 169 -16.46 -12.88 -2.69
N ALA A 170 -17.30 -11.86 -2.81
CA ALA A 170 -18.70 -11.99 -3.20
C ALA A 170 -19.20 -10.66 -3.78
N PHE A 171 -20.06 -10.72 -4.80
CA PHE A 171 -20.67 -9.52 -5.43
C PHE A 171 -19.62 -8.49 -5.90
N GLY A 172 -18.47 -8.95 -6.39
CA GLY A 172 -17.37 -8.08 -6.82
C GLY A 172 -16.59 -7.41 -5.67
N TYR A 173 -16.90 -7.68 -4.40
CA TYR A 173 -16.17 -7.13 -3.26
C TYR A 173 -15.42 -8.22 -2.48
N PHE A 174 -14.25 -7.84 -1.98
CA PHE A 174 -13.53 -8.61 -0.97
C PHE A 174 -14.03 -8.24 0.43
N TYR A 175 -14.18 -9.25 1.29
CA TYR A 175 -14.64 -9.08 2.66
C TYR A 175 -13.93 -10.03 3.61
N LEU A 176 -13.96 -9.68 4.89
CA LEU A 176 -13.31 -10.43 5.97
C LEU A 176 -14.31 -11.32 6.70
N ARG A 177 -13.88 -12.53 7.06
CA ARG A 177 -14.56 -13.39 8.05
C ARG A 177 -13.67 -13.55 9.28
N LYS A 178 -14.19 -13.15 10.44
CA LYS A 178 -13.45 -13.14 11.71
C LYS A 178 -13.18 -14.57 12.23
N ASN A 179 -12.14 -14.70 13.04
CA ASN A 179 -11.85 -15.86 13.90
C ASN A 179 -11.81 -17.22 13.19
N ASN A 180 -11.36 -17.24 11.93
CA ASN A 180 -11.28 -18.45 11.12
C ASN A 180 -9.87 -19.05 11.06
N ILE A 181 -8.91 -18.40 11.72
CA ILE A 181 -7.49 -18.77 11.75
C ILE A 181 -7.06 -19.03 13.18
N THR A 182 -6.41 -20.18 13.40
CA THR A 182 -5.66 -20.48 14.63
C THR A 182 -4.16 -20.47 14.35
N ILE A 183 -3.35 -20.39 15.41
CA ILE A 183 -1.88 -20.43 15.29
C ILE A 183 -1.39 -21.69 14.56
N ASP A 184 -2.03 -22.84 14.81
CA ASP A 184 -1.69 -24.12 14.17
C ASP A 184 -1.93 -24.12 12.67
N ASN A 185 -2.87 -23.31 12.18
CA ASN A 185 -3.11 -23.19 10.75
C ASN A 185 -1.96 -22.44 10.05
N CYS A 186 -1.30 -21.52 10.76
CA CYS A 186 -0.36 -20.56 10.19
C CYS A 186 1.10 -20.80 10.57
N VAL A 187 1.42 -21.46 11.69
CA VAL A 187 2.80 -21.71 12.13
C VAL A 187 3.15 -23.18 11.99
N LYS A 188 4.01 -23.50 11.02
CA LYS A 188 4.37 -24.89 10.70
C LYS A 188 5.87 -25.12 10.72
N PRO A 189 6.33 -26.29 11.18
CA PRO A 189 7.72 -26.67 10.95
C PRO A 189 7.94 -26.96 9.45
N ILE A 190 9.13 -26.66 8.96
CA ILE A 190 9.60 -27.02 7.62
C ILE A 190 10.90 -27.80 7.73
N LYS A 191 10.93 -28.95 7.05
CA LYS A 191 12.14 -29.75 6.90
C LYS A 191 13.17 -29.04 6.03
N ILE A 192 14.34 -28.79 6.60
CA ILE A 192 15.48 -28.22 5.88
C ILE A 192 16.41 -29.35 5.49
N ASN A 193 16.44 -29.68 4.20
CA ASN A 193 17.11 -30.89 3.71
C ASN A 193 18.63 -30.71 3.56
N SER A 194 19.15 -29.51 3.76
CA SER A 194 20.59 -29.22 3.65
C SER A 194 20.95 -27.95 4.39
N ASP A 195 22.16 -27.94 4.95
CA ASP A 195 22.80 -26.78 5.54
C ASP A 195 23.38 -25.81 4.49
N GLU A 196 23.37 -26.18 3.21
CA GLU A 196 23.86 -25.36 2.10
C GLU A 196 22.86 -24.27 1.69
N LYS A 197 23.39 -23.04 1.59
CA LYS A 197 22.63 -21.88 1.09
C LYS A 197 21.93 -22.14 -0.25
N ALA A 198 22.61 -22.74 -1.24
CA ALA A 198 22.04 -22.91 -2.57
C ALA A 198 20.79 -23.81 -2.56
N LYS A 199 20.85 -24.94 -1.85
CA LYS A 199 19.72 -25.86 -1.69
C LYS A 199 18.57 -25.22 -0.91
N LEU A 200 18.89 -24.44 0.14
CA LEU A 200 17.88 -23.64 0.84
C LEU A 200 17.18 -22.68 -0.13
N MET A 201 17.91 -21.93 -0.97
CA MET A 201 17.30 -21.01 -1.93
C MET A 201 16.35 -21.69 -2.93
N ILE A 202 16.68 -22.90 -3.38
CA ILE A 202 15.82 -23.70 -4.26
C ILE A 202 14.54 -24.10 -3.50
N GLN A 203 14.67 -24.63 -2.29
CA GLN A 203 13.52 -25.00 -1.47
C GLN A 203 12.62 -23.80 -1.16
N LEU A 204 13.21 -22.65 -0.83
CA LEU A 204 12.50 -21.39 -0.60
C LEU A 204 11.76 -20.94 -1.85
N SER A 205 12.40 -21.00 -3.03
CA SER A 205 11.77 -20.65 -4.30
C SER A 205 10.52 -21.49 -4.56
N THR A 206 10.59 -22.81 -4.36
CA THR A 206 9.42 -23.69 -4.47
C THR A 206 8.32 -23.30 -3.49
N ARG A 207 8.67 -23.01 -2.23
CA ARG A 207 7.71 -22.63 -1.18
C ARG A 207 7.05 -21.28 -1.45
N CYS A 208 7.76 -20.31 -2.02
CA CYS A 208 7.23 -18.99 -2.37
C CYS A 208 6.03 -19.04 -3.34
N ASN A 209 5.90 -20.10 -4.13
CA ASN A 209 4.83 -20.29 -5.12
C ASN A 209 3.58 -21.01 -4.56
N LEU A 210 3.68 -21.60 -3.36
CA LEU A 210 2.54 -22.29 -2.74
C LEU A 210 1.45 -21.30 -2.32
N SER A 211 0.21 -21.76 -2.19
CA SER A 211 -0.85 -20.94 -1.60
C SER A 211 -0.63 -20.73 -0.09
N LEU A 212 -1.28 -19.70 0.46
CA LEU A 212 -1.40 -19.55 1.91
C LEU A 212 -2.43 -20.57 2.48
N PRO A 213 -2.47 -20.79 3.80
CA PRO A 213 -3.42 -21.68 4.46
C PRO A 213 -4.90 -21.38 4.12
N LYS A 214 -5.77 -22.35 4.43
CA LYS A 214 -7.23 -22.29 4.18
C LYS A 214 -7.58 -21.99 2.72
N GLY A 215 -6.93 -22.69 1.79
CA GLY A 215 -7.17 -22.51 0.36
C GLY A 215 -6.87 -21.09 -0.12
N HIS A 216 -5.75 -20.52 0.32
CA HIS A 216 -5.32 -19.14 0.06
C HIS A 216 -6.09 -18.01 0.74
N SER A 217 -7.15 -18.30 1.51
CA SER A 217 -7.94 -17.26 2.18
C SER A 217 -7.28 -16.67 3.45
N ALA A 218 -6.23 -17.30 3.99
CA ALA A 218 -5.45 -16.77 5.10
C ALA A 218 -4.51 -15.64 4.62
N PHE A 219 -4.28 -14.65 5.49
CA PHE A 219 -3.38 -13.54 5.18
C PHE A 219 -1.90 -13.84 5.40
N TRP A 220 -1.55 -14.88 6.16
CA TRP A 220 -0.17 -15.11 6.55
C TRP A 220 0.12 -16.57 6.88
N GLU A 221 1.40 -16.92 6.83
CA GLU A 221 1.97 -18.21 7.26
C GLU A 221 3.42 -17.98 7.71
N ILE A 222 3.85 -18.68 8.76
CA ILE A 222 5.22 -18.71 9.24
C ILE A 222 5.71 -20.15 9.20
N LEU A 223 6.81 -20.36 8.48
CA LEU A 223 7.47 -21.66 8.38
C LEU A 223 8.78 -21.61 9.15
N VAL A 224 8.94 -22.50 10.13
CA VAL A 224 10.12 -22.55 11.01
C VAL A 224 10.98 -23.75 10.63
N GLY A 225 12.23 -23.50 10.26
CA GLY A 225 13.19 -24.55 9.94
C GLY A 225 13.46 -25.48 11.11
N ASP A 226 13.40 -26.78 10.88
CA ASP A 226 13.71 -27.81 11.87
C ASP A 226 15.21 -28.02 12.10
N ASN A 227 16.05 -27.42 11.26
CA ASN A 227 17.51 -27.52 11.33
C ASN A 227 18.17 -26.18 11.04
N LYS A 228 19.36 -25.99 11.61
CA LYS A 228 20.17 -24.79 11.37
C LYS A 228 20.90 -24.89 10.02
N VAL A 229 20.93 -23.77 9.29
CA VAL A 229 21.66 -23.61 8.03
C VAL A 229 22.93 -22.81 8.24
N LYS A 230 23.99 -23.14 7.49
CA LYS A 230 25.21 -22.34 7.52
C LYS A 230 25.01 -21.07 6.70
N TRP A 231 25.27 -19.92 7.33
CA TRP A 231 25.08 -18.62 6.68
C TRP A 231 26.11 -17.60 7.17
N ARG A 232 26.94 -17.05 6.29
CA ARG A 232 28.07 -16.13 6.62
C ARG A 232 29.06 -16.72 7.65
N ASP A 233 30.33 -16.79 7.30
CA ASP A 233 31.41 -17.22 8.21
C ASP A 233 31.12 -18.55 8.96
N HIS A 234 30.39 -19.46 8.32
CA HIS A 234 29.95 -20.76 8.86
C HIS A 234 29.10 -20.75 10.13
N LYS A 235 28.59 -19.59 10.56
CA LYS A 235 27.61 -19.52 11.65
C LYS A 235 26.31 -20.23 11.25
N LYS A 236 25.68 -20.87 12.23
CA LYS A 236 24.47 -21.69 12.05
C LYS A 236 23.24 -20.93 12.54
N PHE A 237 22.24 -20.77 11.67
CA PHE A 237 21.00 -20.03 11.96
C PHE A 237 19.77 -20.88 11.69
N TYR A 238 18.70 -20.69 12.44
CA TYR A 238 17.40 -21.22 12.05
C TYR A 238 16.78 -20.34 10.96
N PRO A 239 16.41 -20.91 9.79
CA PRO A 239 15.66 -20.18 8.80
C PRO A 239 14.19 -20.11 9.21
N VAL A 240 13.63 -18.90 9.28
CA VAL A 240 12.21 -18.67 9.50
C VAL A 240 11.66 -17.88 8.32
N ILE A 241 10.62 -18.42 7.68
CA ILE A 241 10.01 -17.85 6.49
C ILE A 241 8.68 -17.23 6.89
N PHE A 242 8.59 -15.91 6.80
CA PHE A 242 7.34 -15.19 6.94
C PHE A 242 6.73 -14.99 5.56
N ARG A 243 5.51 -15.48 5.36
CA ARG A 243 4.75 -15.37 4.12
C ARG A 243 3.51 -14.54 4.42
N VAL A 244 3.37 -13.39 3.79
CA VAL A 244 2.30 -12.43 4.09
C VAL A 244 1.64 -11.99 2.79
N HIS A 245 0.32 -12.11 2.72
CA HIS A 245 -0.48 -11.57 1.63
C HIS A 245 -0.45 -10.04 1.67
N HIS A 246 -0.19 -9.40 0.55
CA HIS A 246 0.03 -7.95 0.47
C HIS A 246 -1.23 -7.14 0.82
N SER A 247 -2.43 -7.73 0.67
CA SER A 247 -3.68 -7.16 1.22
C SER A 247 -3.72 -7.07 2.74
N LEU A 248 -2.83 -7.73 3.48
CA LEU A 248 -2.81 -7.64 4.94
C LEU A 248 -2.32 -6.26 5.39
N THR A 249 -1.16 -5.83 4.91
CA THR A 249 -0.43 -4.70 5.46
C THR A 249 0.69 -4.24 4.51
N ASP A 250 1.20 -3.02 4.71
CA ASP A 250 2.38 -2.54 3.98
C ASP A 250 3.70 -2.94 4.64
N GLY A 251 4.82 -2.67 3.95
CA GLY A 251 6.15 -3.02 4.43
C GLY A 251 6.56 -2.33 5.73
N ILE A 252 6.10 -1.10 5.99
CA ILE A 252 6.43 -0.37 7.23
C ILE A 252 5.70 -0.99 8.42
N SER A 253 4.40 -1.21 8.27
CA SER A 253 3.57 -1.83 9.30
C SER A 253 4.02 -3.26 9.58
N LEU A 254 4.39 -4.01 8.53
CA LEU A 254 4.99 -5.34 8.67
C LEU A 254 6.33 -5.29 9.42
N LEU A 255 7.19 -4.32 9.11
CA LEU A 255 8.45 -4.14 9.84
C LEU A 255 8.16 -3.81 11.31
N GLY A 256 7.17 -2.96 11.60
CA GLY A 256 6.74 -2.64 12.96
C GLY A 256 6.26 -3.87 13.75
N ILE A 257 5.48 -4.75 13.11
CA ILE A 257 5.08 -6.05 13.68
C ILE A 257 6.32 -6.89 13.97
N LEU A 258 7.19 -7.09 12.99
CA LEU A 258 8.38 -7.94 13.14
C LEU A 258 9.32 -7.39 14.22
N THR A 259 9.53 -6.07 14.29
CA THR A 259 10.34 -5.48 15.35
C THR A 259 9.71 -5.72 16.71
N ASN A 260 8.39 -5.56 16.86
CA ASN A 260 7.71 -5.84 18.14
C ASN A 260 7.73 -7.33 18.50
N LEU A 261 7.66 -8.23 17.51
CA LEU A 261 7.73 -9.68 17.71
C LEU A 261 9.10 -10.15 18.21
N PHE A 262 10.18 -9.52 17.73
CA PHE A 262 11.55 -9.99 17.95
C PHE A 262 12.41 -9.08 18.85
N SER A 263 11.89 -7.92 19.25
CA SER A 263 12.53 -7.02 20.20
C SER A 263 11.92 -7.19 21.59
N ASN A 264 12.72 -7.59 22.57
CA ASN A 264 12.35 -7.54 24.00
C ASN A 264 12.15 -6.11 24.52
N SER A 265 12.62 -5.11 23.78
CA SER A 265 12.24 -3.73 24.08
C SER A 265 10.86 -3.49 23.47
N SER A 266 9.90 -3.12 24.30
CA SER A 266 8.81 -2.21 23.91
C SER A 266 9.49 -0.93 23.42
N SER A 267 10.07 -0.99 22.22
CA SER A 267 10.67 0.16 21.59
C SER A 267 9.52 1.12 21.43
N SER A 268 9.52 2.15 22.27
CA SER A 268 8.50 3.17 22.23
C SER A 268 8.59 3.74 20.82
N HIS A 269 7.63 3.35 19.97
CA HIS A 269 7.15 4.28 18.98
C HIS A 269 6.72 5.46 19.80
N LYS A 270 7.66 6.43 19.93
CA LYS A 270 7.46 7.66 20.67
C LYS A 270 6.05 8.10 20.39
N ASP A 271 5.29 8.34 21.44
CA ASP A 271 3.93 8.83 21.36
C ASP A 271 3.93 10.16 20.60
N TYR A 272 3.85 10.07 19.28
CA TYR A 272 3.65 11.23 18.44
C TYR A 272 2.16 11.50 18.51
N VAL A 273 1.81 12.33 19.51
CA VAL A 273 0.46 12.87 19.70
C VAL A 273 -0.04 13.33 18.35
N LYS A 274 -1.13 12.70 17.90
CA LYS A 274 -1.86 13.07 16.70
C LYS A 274 -2.32 14.51 16.90
N GLN A 275 -1.54 15.47 16.41
CA GLN A 275 -1.84 16.88 16.60
C GLN A 275 -3.18 17.13 15.91
N GLU A 276 -4.24 17.38 16.70
CA GLU A 276 -5.53 17.69 16.13
C GLU A 276 -5.36 18.88 15.19
N LEU A 277 -5.64 18.65 13.91
CA LEU A 277 -5.61 19.71 12.91
C LEU A 277 -6.63 20.75 13.34
N GLY A 278 -6.15 21.89 13.82
CA GLY A 278 -6.99 23.06 14.07
C GLY A 278 -7.75 23.49 12.81
N ILE A 279 -8.66 24.45 12.93
CA ILE A 279 -9.54 24.89 11.82
C ILE A 279 -8.74 25.22 10.54
N ARG A 280 -7.59 25.90 10.68
CA ARG A 280 -6.67 26.19 9.56
C ARG A 280 -6.10 24.93 8.91
N GLY A 281 -5.79 23.90 9.70
CA GLY A 281 -5.32 22.60 9.21
C GLY A 281 -6.42 21.84 8.45
N LYS A 282 -7.64 21.82 8.98
CA LYS A 282 -8.82 21.24 8.31
C LYS A 282 -9.11 21.95 6.99
N LEU A 283 -9.09 23.28 6.96
CA LEU A 283 -9.30 24.08 5.75
C LEU A 283 -8.22 23.79 4.70
N LYS A 284 -6.95 23.73 5.11
CA LYS A 284 -5.82 23.37 4.23
C LYS A 284 -5.98 21.95 3.65
N MET A 285 -6.45 21.01 4.47
CA MET A 285 -6.74 19.64 4.03
C MET A 285 -7.90 19.60 3.02
N CYS A 286 -9.00 20.30 3.29
CA CYS A 286 -10.12 20.42 2.35
C CYS A 286 -9.68 21.04 1.02
N ALA A 287 -8.91 22.13 1.06
CA ALA A 287 -8.37 22.76 -0.15
C ALA A 287 -7.46 21.81 -0.95
N ARG A 288 -6.60 21.03 -0.26
CA ARG A 288 -5.75 20.02 -0.90
C ARG A 288 -6.56 18.91 -1.54
N ASN A 289 -7.55 18.37 -0.83
CA ASN A 289 -8.42 17.31 -1.35
C ASN A 289 -9.22 17.79 -2.56
N LEU A 290 -9.74 19.01 -2.51
CA LEU A 290 -10.43 19.61 -3.64
C LEU A 290 -9.49 19.80 -4.83
N TYR A 291 -8.28 20.31 -4.62
CA TYR A 291 -7.27 20.43 -5.67
C TYR A 291 -6.93 19.06 -6.28
N ALA A 292 -6.80 18.01 -5.46
CA ALA A 292 -6.57 16.65 -5.95
C ALA A 292 -7.73 16.16 -6.83
N ILE A 293 -8.98 16.37 -6.39
CA ILE A 293 -10.18 16.01 -7.18
C ILE A 293 -10.21 16.77 -8.51
N LEU A 294 -9.94 18.07 -8.50
CA LEU A 294 -9.97 18.92 -9.69
C LEU A 294 -8.86 18.59 -10.69
N SER A 295 -7.70 18.16 -10.19
CA SER A 295 -6.55 17.79 -11.01
C SER A 295 -6.54 16.33 -11.45
N ALA A 296 -7.33 15.46 -10.81
CA ALA A 296 -7.37 14.03 -11.11
C ALA A 296 -7.65 13.71 -12.59
N PRO A 297 -8.61 14.35 -13.30
CA PRO A 297 -8.83 14.07 -14.72
C PRO A 297 -7.60 14.34 -15.58
N VAL A 298 -6.86 15.42 -15.29
CA VAL A 298 -5.62 15.76 -16.00
C VAL A 298 -4.54 14.74 -15.72
N VAL A 299 -4.36 14.37 -14.44
CA VAL A 299 -3.36 13.37 -14.05
C VAL A 299 -3.66 12.03 -14.72
N ILE A 300 -4.93 11.58 -14.70
CA ILE A 300 -5.36 10.35 -15.36
C ILE A 300 -5.11 10.44 -16.87
N PHE A 301 -5.48 11.54 -17.53
CA PHE A 301 -5.22 11.74 -18.96
C PHE A 301 -3.73 11.70 -19.30
N LEU A 302 -2.88 12.38 -18.51
CA LEU A 302 -1.43 12.36 -18.69
C LEU A 302 -0.84 10.98 -18.45
N GLN A 303 -1.35 10.23 -17.46
CA GLN A 303 -0.92 8.86 -17.18
C GLN A 303 -1.35 7.90 -18.31
N MET A 304 -2.57 8.01 -18.83
CA MET A 304 -3.04 7.21 -19.98
C MET A 304 -2.31 7.56 -21.28
N SER A 305 -1.88 8.82 -21.43
CA SER A 305 -1.12 9.29 -22.60
C SER A 305 0.37 8.94 -22.52
N ARG A 306 0.86 8.46 -21.37
CA ARG A 306 2.25 8.10 -21.18
C ARG A 306 2.54 6.82 -21.96
N SER A 307 3.50 6.89 -22.89
CA SER A 307 3.99 5.69 -23.56
C SER A 307 4.46 4.67 -22.52
N PRO A 308 4.09 3.39 -22.65
CA PRO A 308 4.61 2.34 -21.78
C PRO A 308 6.13 2.31 -21.87
N ASP A 309 6.78 1.93 -20.77
CA ASP A 309 8.22 1.68 -20.80
C ASP A 309 8.49 0.50 -21.73
N CYS A 310 9.28 0.75 -22.77
CA CYS A 310 9.56 -0.22 -23.83
C CYS A 310 11.08 -0.42 -23.90
N ASN A 311 11.58 -1.44 -23.22
CA ASN A 311 12.99 -1.78 -23.20
C ASN A 311 13.20 -3.30 -23.03
N LYS A 312 14.43 -3.78 -23.21
CA LYS A 312 14.76 -5.22 -23.18
C LYS A 312 14.65 -5.88 -21.79
N LEU A 313 14.35 -5.13 -20.74
CA LEU A 313 14.00 -5.70 -19.42
C LEU A 313 12.56 -6.23 -19.39
N HIS A 314 11.68 -5.75 -20.28
CA HIS A 314 10.38 -6.34 -20.53
C HIS A 314 10.59 -7.62 -21.34
N GLY A 315 10.87 -8.70 -20.61
CA GLY A 315 11.13 -10.03 -21.18
C GLY A 315 9.88 -10.69 -21.78
N PRO A 316 9.93 -12.01 -22.05
CA PRO A 316 8.75 -12.75 -22.48
C PRO A 316 7.65 -12.74 -21.40
N MET A 317 6.47 -13.25 -21.75
CA MET A 317 5.38 -13.46 -20.81
C MET A 317 5.89 -14.20 -19.56
N LEU A 318 5.51 -13.70 -18.38
CA LEU A 318 5.97 -14.26 -17.10
C LEU A 318 5.45 -15.69 -16.95
N SER A 319 6.25 -16.56 -16.33
CA SER A 319 5.93 -17.98 -16.14
C SER A 319 5.09 -18.27 -14.88
N ASP A 320 4.64 -17.22 -14.19
CA ASP A 320 3.96 -17.25 -12.89
C ASP A 320 4.77 -17.89 -11.75
N GLN A 321 6.02 -18.31 -12.01
CA GLN A 321 6.92 -18.88 -11.04
C GLN A 321 7.87 -17.82 -10.49
N LYS A 322 7.79 -17.59 -9.17
CA LYS A 322 8.74 -16.77 -8.43
C LYS A 322 10.03 -17.54 -8.18
N ILE A 323 11.15 -16.98 -8.65
CA ILE A 323 12.50 -17.49 -8.39
C ILE A 323 13.18 -16.57 -7.38
N LEU A 324 13.70 -17.13 -6.29
CA LEU A 324 14.37 -16.36 -5.26
C LEU A 324 15.88 -16.31 -5.50
N ALA A 325 16.41 -15.11 -5.76
CA ALA A 325 17.84 -14.85 -5.86
C ALA A 325 18.29 -13.93 -4.72
N VAL A 326 19.36 -14.31 -4.02
CA VAL A 326 19.86 -13.54 -2.86
C VAL A 326 21.36 -13.29 -2.98
N LYS A 327 21.71 -12.03 -3.22
CA LYS A 327 23.06 -11.51 -3.08
C LYS A 327 23.16 -10.69 -1.80
N VAL A 328 24.09 -11.08 -0.94
CA VAL A 328 24.31 -10.45 0.36
C VAL A 328 25.80 -10.12 0.43
N GLU A 329 26.12 -8.91 0.90
CA GLU A 329 27.51 -8.50 1.12
C GLU A 329 28.14 -9.36 2.22
N ASN A 330 29.38 -9.80 2.02
CA ASN A 330 30.12 -10.54 3.04
C ASN A 330 30.43 -9.66 4.26
N LYS A 331 30.78 -8.40 4.00
CA LYS A 331 30.96 -7.36 5.02
C LYS A 331 30.07 -6.17 4.65
N PRO A 332 29.31 -5.58 5.59
CA PRO A 332 28.44 -4.46 5.29
C PRO A 332 29.29 -3.21 4.99
N PHE A 333 29.43 -2.84 3.72
CA PHE A 333 30.27 -1.70 3.34
C PHE A 333 29.52 -0.64 2.52
N SER A 334 28.54 -1.03 1.69
CA SER A 334 27.87 -0.09 0.78
C SER A 334 27.12 1.02 1.50
N ILE A 335 26.47 0.71 2.62
CA ILE A 335 25.78 1.72 3.45
C ILE A 335 26.77 2.76 3.96
N GLY A 336 27.97 2.33 4.38
CA GLY A 336 29.04 3.21 4.83
C GLY A 336 29.52 4.15 3.72
N ILE A 337 29.68 3.61 2.51
CA ILE A 337 30.04 4.40 1.32
C ILE A 337 28.97 5.44 1.00
N ILE A 338 27.69 5.05 0.96
CA ILE A 338 26.59 5.99 0.65
C ILE A 338 26.54 7.11 1.70
N LYS A 339 26.68 6.77 2.99
CA LYS A 339 26.73 7.77 4.08
C LYS A 339 27.91 8.71 3.92
N LYS A 340 29.09 8.20 3.54
CA LYS A 340 30.29 9.01 3.28
C LYS A 340 30.11 9.95 2.10
N ILE A 341 29.56 9.46 0.98
CA ILE A 341 29.25 10.29 -0.20
C ILE A 341 28.26 11.39 0.19
N LYS A 342 27.18 11.04 0.89
CA LYS A 342 26.19 12.02 1.36
C LYS A 342 26.84 13.10 2.23
N LYS A 343 27.73 12.71 3.15
CA LYS A 343 28.45 13.64 4.03
C LYS A 343 29.35 14.60 3.25
N ASN A 344 29.97 14.14 2.16
CA ASN A 344 30.84 14.97 1.33
C ASN A 344 30.08 15.90 0.37
N LEU A 345 28.78 15.67 0.17
CA LEU A 345 27.93 16.45 -0.72
C LEU A 345 26.75 17.09 0.03
N VAL A 346 26.95 17.42 1.31
CA VAL A 346 25.88 17.97 2.17
C VAL A 346 25.34 19.28 1.60
N ASP A 347 26.22 20.14 1.08
CA ASP A 347 25.87 21.48 0.61
C ASP A 347 24.99 21.46 -0.64
N ASP A 348 25.01 20.37 -1.41
CA ASP A 348 24.21 20.22 -2.63
C ASP A 348 22.76 19.73 -2.34
N GLY A 349 22.47 19.34 -1.11
CA GLY A 349 21.13 18.88 -0.69
C GLY A 349 20.72 17.53 -1.29
N PHE A 350 21.67 16.62 -1.51
CA PHE A 350 21.41 15.25 -1.95
C PHE A 350 20.95 14.35 -0.79
N THR A 351 20.03 13.45 -1.09
CA THR A 351 19.51 12.47 -0.11
C THR A 351 20.17 11.11 -0.27
N PHE A 352 19.99 10.24 0.75
CA PHE A 352 20.46 8.85 0.68
C PHE A 352 19.85 8.12 -0.53
N SER A 353 18.55 8.32 -0.78
CA SER A 353 17.84 7.70 -1.89
C SER A 353 18.36 8.19 -3.24
N ASP A 354 18.75 9.46 -3.38
CA ASP A 354 19.30 9.98 -4.65
C ASP A 354 20.61 9.25 -5.01
N ILE A 355 21.48 9.06 -4.02
CA ILE A 355 22.77 8.36 -4.22
C ILE A 355 22.52 6.88 -4.55
N LEU A 356 21.60 6.22 -3.83
CA LEU A 356 21.25 4.83 -4.09
C LEU A 356 20.65 4.62 -5.49
N LEU A 357 19.68 5.46 -5.88
CA LEU A 357 19.05 5.39 -7.20
C LEU A 357 20.03 5.71 -8.33
N THR A 358 21.01 6.58 -8.08
CA THR A 358 22.11 6.84 -9.01
C THR A 358 22.97 5.59 -9.22
N ALA A 359 23.31 4.87 -8.15
CA ALA A 359 24.04 3.60 -8.24
C ALA A 359 23.23 2.52 -8.98
N VAL A 360 21.92 2.44 -8.74
CA VAL A 360 21.01 1.55 -9.50
C VAL A 360 20.99 1.91 -10.98
N SER A 361 20.90 3.21 -11.32
CA SER A 361 20.94 3.70 -12.69
C SER A 361 22.25 3.32 -13.40
N ALA A 362 23.39 3.50 -12.71
CA ALA A 362 24.69 3.08 -13.22
C ALA A 362 24.77 1.56 -13.43
N GLY A 363 24.28 0.76 -12.49
CA GLY A 363 24.27 -0.70 -12.61
C GLY A 363 23.43 -1.19 -13.81
N PHE A 364 22.26 -0.59 -14.05
CA PHE A 364 21.47 -0.91 -15.24
C PHE A 364 22.18 -0.49 -16.53
N ARG A 365 22.82 0.68 -16.56
CA ARG A 365 23.60 1.10 -17.71
C ARG A 365 24.70 0.08 -18.04
N GLU A 366 25.50 -0.30 -17.04
CA GLU A 366 26.56 -1.30 -17.20
C GLU A 366 25.99 -2.64 -17.67
N TYR A 367 24.81 -3.02 -17.19
CA TYR A 367 24.11 -4.21 -17.66
C TYR A 367 23.73 -4.13 -19.15
N PHE A 368 23.14 -3.02 -19.62
CA PHE A 368 22.81 -2.85 -21.04
C PHE A 368 24.08 -2.87 -21.92
N GLU A 369 25.14 -2.19 -21.49
CA GLU A 369 26.42 -2.14 -22.20
C GLU A 369 27.08 -3.52 -22.26
N LYS A 370 27.19 -4.22 -21.12
CA LYS A 370 27.82 -5.55 -21.03
C LYS A 370 27.10 -6.60 -21.87
N ASN A 371 25.78 -6.52 -22.00
CA ASN A 371 24.98 -7.47 -22.75
C ASN A 371 24.73 -7.04 -24.21
N SER A 372 25.39 -5.97 -24.68
CA SER A 372 25.20 -5.43 -26.05
C SER A 372 23.73 -5.15 -26.38
N LEU A 373 22.95 -4.71 -25.38
CA LEU A 373 21.54 -4.41 -25.53
C LEU A 373 21.33 -2.93 -25.87
N SER A 374 20.27 -2.62 -26.62
CA SER A 374 19.85 -1.25 -26.89
C SER A 374 19.46 -0.56 -25.58
N LYS A 375 20.25 0.41 -25.15
CA LYS A 375 20.05 1.18 -23.93
C LYS A 375 18.90 2.19 -24.12
N PRO A 376 17.84 2.18 -23.28
CA PRO A 376 16.81 3.21 -23.33
C PRO A 376 17.34 4.52 -22.73
N LYS A 377 16.67 5.66 -23.03
CA LYS A 377 17.07 6.97 -22.48
C LYS A 377 16.96 7.02 -20.96
N SER A 378 15.91 6.39 -20.44
CA SER A 378 15.61 6.25 -19.02
C SER A 378 14.85 4.97 -18.76
N LEU A 379 14.87 4.51 -17.51
CA LEU A 379 13.99 3.45 -16.99
C LEU A 379 12.94 4.03 -16.06
N THR A 380 11.75 3.46 -16.05
CA THR A 380 10.71 3.83 -15.07
C THR A 380 10.94 3.08 -13.77
N ALA A 381 11.25 3.80 -12.69
CA ALA A 381 11.32 3.27 -11.34
C ALA A 381 10.08 3.64 -10.54
N VAL A 382 9.49 2.67 -9.85
CA VAL A 382 8.39 2.91 -8.92
C VAL A 382 8.97 3.22 -7.54
N VAL A 383 8.66 4.41 -7.02
CA VAL A 383 9.11 4.90 -5.72
C VAL A 383 7.90 4.97 -4.79
N LEU A 384 8.05 4.41 -3.59
CA LEU A 384 7.01 4.45 -2.56
C LEU A 384 6.99 5.83 -1.89
N SER A 385 5.82 6.44 -1.80
CA SER A 385 5.57 7.62 -0.97
C SER A 385 4.71 7.23 0.22
N TYR A 386 5.11 7.64 1.42
CA TYR A 386 4.35 7.44 2.64
C TYR A 386 3.78 8.77 3.11
N PRO A 387 2.48 8.86 3.44
CA PRO A 387 1.92 10.03 4.08
C PRO A 387 2.64 10.25 5.41
N ARG A 388 3.04 11.49 5.70
CA ARG A 388 3.77 11.84 6.93
C ARG A 388 3.01 11.45 8.21
N ASP A 389 1.69 11.39 8.13
CA ASP A 389 0.83 11.06 9.27
C ASP A 389 0.79 9.55 9.60
N CYS A 390 1.21 8.70 8.65
CA CYS A 390 1.21 7.24 8.78
C CYS A 390 2.39 6.70 9.60
N VAL A 391 3.51 7.42 9.61
CA VAL A 391 4.71 7.05 10.38
C VAL A 391 4.55 7.38 11.88
N ASN A 392 3.59 8.24 12.22
CA ASN A 392 3.40 8.79 13.56
C ASN A 392 2.24 8.15 14.34
N SER A 393 1.56 7.13 13.80
CA SER A 393 0.48 6.48 14.54
C SER A 393 1.02 5.44 15.51
N THR A 394 0.80 5.65 16.81
CA THR A 394 1.08 4.68 17.89
C THR A 394 0.25 3.40 17.76
N ASN A 395 -0.88 3.47 17.06
CA ASN A 395 -1.72 2.32 16.78
C ASN A 395 -1.23 1.61 15.51
N LEU A 396 -0.67 0.41 15.67
CA LEU A 396 -0.35 -0.47 14.56
C LEU A 396 -1.64 -0.83 13.80
N THR A 397 -1.80 -0.32 12.57
CA THR A 397 -2.95 -0.65 11.73
C THR A 397 -2.54 -1.51 10.54
N LEU A 398 -3.16 -2.67 10.38
CA LEU A 398 -2.88 -3.59 9.26
C LEU A 398 -3.62 -3.13 8.00
N LYS A 399 -3.07 -2.10 7.35
CA LYS A 399 -3.59 -1.51 6.11
C LYS A 399 -2.43 -1.09 5.24
N ASN A 400 -2.61 -1.07 3.93
CA ASN A 400 -1.64 -0.44 3.03
C ASN A 400 -1.83 1.08 3.05
N GLN A 401 -0.81 1.81 3.52
CA GLN A 401 -0.80 3.27 3.67
C GLN A 401 0.34 3.93 2.88
N PHE A 402 0.55 3.50 1.64
CA PHE A 402 1.50 4.14 0.73
C PHE A 402 0.84 4.53 -0.60
N SER A 403 1.46 5.47 -1.28
CA SER A 403 1.22 5.79 -2.69
C SER A 403 2.42 5.36 -3.53
N LEU A 404 2.19 5.18 -4.83
CA LEU A 404 3.20 4.82 -5.82
C LEU A 404 3.47 6.03 -6.72
N ALA A 405 4.72 6.44 -6.81
CA ALA A 405 5.17 7.49 -7.72
C ALA A 405 6.11 6.90 -8.77
N MET A 406 5.95 7.30 -10.03
CA MET A 406 6.80 6.81 -11.14
C MET A 406 7.90 7.82 -11.47
N MET A 407 9.15 7.41 -11.26
CA MET A 407 10.36 8.18 -11.50
C MET A 407 11.08 7.74 -12.77
N ASN A 408 11.61 8.67 -13.55
CA ASN A 408 12.49 8.35 -14.67
C ASN A 408 13.94 8.30 -14.18
N LEU A 409 14.56 7.13 -14.22
CA LEU A 409 15.98 6.92 -13.95
C LEU A 409 16.80 7.06 -15.22
N PRO A 410 17.72 8.04 -15.32
CA PRO A 410 18.43 8.33 -16.56
C PRO A 410 19.58 7.34 -16.84
N LEU A 411 19.70 6.87 -18.09
CA LEU A 411 20.78 5.96 -18.52
C LEU A 411 21.69 6.54 -19.63
N ASP A 412 21.27 7.61 -20.31
CA ASP A 412 21.83 7.92 -21.65
C ASP A 412 23.08 8.82 -21.70
N LYS A 413 23.58 9.35 -20.58
CA LYS A 413 24.66 10.35 -20.68
C LYS A 413 26.06 9.76 -20.85
N CYS A 414 26.69 9.96 -22.01
CA CYS A 414 28.13 9.76 -22.21
C CYS A 414 28.91 11.05 -21.89
N THR A 415 29.16 11.32 -20.61
CA THR A 415 30.06 12.41 -20.20
C THR A 415 31.15 11.87 -19.28
N LYS A 416 32.33 12.52 -19.29
CA LYS A 416 33.44 12.23 -18.35
C LYS A 416 33.02 12.39 -16.86
N SER A 417 31.88 13.04 -16.60
CA SER A 417 31.27 13.30 -15.29
C SER A 417 29.94 12.53 -15.09
N TYR A 418 29.81 11.35 -15.72
CA TYR A 418 28.54 10.60 -15.75
C TYR A 418 27.86 10.47 -14.37
N TYR A 419 28.60 10.07 -13.34
CA TYR A 419 28.01 9.82 -12.01
C TYR A 419 27.46 11.08 -11.35
N ARG A 420 28.16 12.21 -11.47
CA ARG A 420 27.71 13.49 -10.89
C ARG A 420 26.51 14.05 -11.66
N ASP A 421 26.53 13.95 -12.99
CA ASP A 421 25.44 14.41 -13.86
C ASP A 421 24.18 13.56 -13.63
N THR A 422 24.34 12.24 -13.50
CA THR A 422 23.27 11.29 -13.19
C THR A 422 22.69 11.58 -11.81
N LEU A 423 23.52 11.80 -10.80
CA LEU A 423 23.09 12.16 -9.46
C LEU A 423 22.23 13.43 -9.47
N TRP A 424 22.66 14.46 -10.20
CA TRP A 424 21.91 15.71 -10.32
C TRP A 424 20.55 15.50 -11.01
N MET A 425 20.50 14.69 -12.07
CA MET A 425 19.25 14.37 -12.76
C MET A 425 18.29 13.55 -11.89
N VAL A 426 18.80 12.54 -11.18
CA VAL A 426 18.02 11.75 -10.23
C VAL A 426 17.45 12.66 -9.14
N ASN A 427 18.26 13.55 -8.57
CA ASN A 427 17.79 14.51 -7.56
C ASN A 427 16.73 15.47 -8.13
N LYS A 428 16.92 15.97 -9.35
CA LYS A 428 15.93 16.82 -10.03
C LYS A 428 14.58 16.11 -10.22
N GLU A 429 14.61 14.87 -10.69
CA GLU A 429 13.40 14.05 -10.85
C GLU A 429 12.76 13.72 -9.49
N ALA A 430 13.55 13.40 -8.46
CA ALA A 430 13.05 13.16 -7.11
C ALA A 430 12.38 14.42 -6.50
N ARG A 431 12.95 15.62 -6.73
CA ARG A 431 12.34 16.89 -6.30
C ARG A 431 11.07 17.19 -7.08
N ARG A 432 11.05 16.95 -8.40
CA ARG A 432 9.85 17.07 -9.24
C ARG A 432 8.74 16.18 -8.71
N LEU A 433 9.05 14.92 -8.41
CA LEU A 433 8.08 13.98 -7.85
C LEU A 433 7.55 14.43 -6.51
N LYS A 434 8.41 14.84 -5.57
CA LYS A 434 7.97 15.35 -4.26
C LYS A 434 7.01 16.54 -4.35
N GLY A 435 7.09 17.34 -5.41
CA GLY A 435 6.18 18.44 -5.69
C GLY A 435 4.92 18.05 -6.47
N SER A 436 4.84 16.83 -7.00
CA SER A 436 3.75 16.36 -7.85
C SER A 436 2.57 15.78 -7.06
N ASN A 437 1.41 15.71 -7.70
CA ASN A 437 0.22 15.07 -7.13
C ASN A 437 0.36 13.55 -7.01
N ASP A 438 1.23 12.92 -7.81
CA ASP A 438 1.50 11.47 -7.74
C ASP A 438 2.16 11.07 -6.40
N TYR A 439 2.85 12.02 -5.76
CA TYR A 439 3.61 11.79 -4.54
C TYR A 439 2.89 12.25 -3.25
N GLN A 440 1.88 13.13 -3.38
CA GLN A 440 1.12 13.72 -2.27
C GLN A 440 -0.09 12.86 -1.89
#